data_AF-A0A6A4WER9-F1
#
_entry.id   AF-A0A6A4WER9-F1
#
_cell.length_a   1.000
_cell.length_b   1.000
_cell.length_c   1.000
_cell.angle_alpha   90.00
_cell.angle_beta   90.00
_cell.angle_gamma   90.00
#
_symmetry.space_group_name_H-M   'P 1'
#
loop_
_entity.id
_entity.type
_entity.pdbx_description
1 polymer ?
#
loop_
_entity_poly.entity_id
_entity_poly.type
_entity_poly.pdbx_seq_one_letter_code
_entity_poly.pdbx_strand_id
1 'polypeptide(L)'
;MSPWPAAALLWLLVQLAAAVPTQPLSAADQLSQLLGPVVESAVARALSDWRPALLTDLGRLQARLEALESRLDRDGAGAAVRACARSCLQLRDQGGHPQDGVYWFTGMPVPVLCDFSHDGGGWTLLLTATTRDGWDVLSVLGRSERSPSLTHNYAILQHANTIRDLGNGTRFGYRIEAQAQTGRRRWGGVWFAPRSYSFLHETPGQTEVSIVRKFDKWAYKDSGIEKRMPWLNTGGTDHAVLTTSKNPWSGWWGTLVTVKTNSEFQHSPWIHPEAVQSGTVLYWLREEAF
;
A
#
# COMPACT_ATOMS: atom_id res chain seq x y z
N MET A 1 -14.88 -59.75 -64.35
CA MET A 1 -15.67 -60.70 -63.55
C MET A 1 -16.53 -59.86 -62.61
N SER A 2 -17.83 -60.08 -62.72
CA SER A 2 -18.97 -59.54 -61.97
C SER A 2 -18.80 -59.58 -60.43
N PRO A 3 -19.63 -58.92 -59.60
CA PRO A 3 -21.03 -58.58 -59.89
C PRO A 3 -21.60 -57.22 -59.39
N TRP A 4 -22.73 -56.88 -60.01
CA TRP A 4 -23.87 -56.05 -59.55
C TRP A 4 -24.72 -56.84 -58.51
N PRO A 5 -25.89 -56.39 -57.94
CA PRO A 5 -26.79 -55.32 -58.42
C PRO A 5 -27.55 -54.45 -57.38
N ALA A 6 -28.18 -53.40 -57.93
CA ALA A 6 -29.58 -52.94 -57.74
C ALA A 6 -30.06 -52.28 -56.42
N ALA A 7 -30.46 -51.01 -56.55
CA ALA A 7 -31.86 -50.52 -56.53
C ALA A 7 -31.85 -49.03 -57.00
N ALA A 8 -32.26 -48.69 -58.23
CA ALA A 8 -33.62 -48.36 -58.69
C ALA A 8 -34.22 -47.09 -57.99
N LEU A 9 -34.26 -45.92 -58.66
CA LEU A 9 -35.39 -45.36 -59.47
C LEU A 9 -36.60 -44.90 -58.60
N LEU A 10 -37.37 -43.81 -58.78
CA LEU A 10 -37.46 -42.68 -59.74
C LEU A 10 -38.63 -41.74 -59.29
N TRP A 11 -38.52 -40.41 -59.49
CA TRP A 11 -39.53 -39.40 -59.97
C TRP A 11 -40.74 -38.80 -59.16
N LEU A 12 -40.71 -37.44 -59.11
CA LEU A 12 -41.69 -36.38 -59.51
C LEU A 12 -43.14 -36.29 -58.97
N LEU A 13 -43.54 -35.10 -58.45
CA LEU A 13 -44.73 -34.28 -58.84
C LEU A 13 -44.89 -32.96 -58.03
N VAL A 14 -44.70 -31.81 -58.72
CA VAL A 14 -45.55 -30.58 -58.87
C VAL A 14 -46.15 -29.87 -57.63
N GLN A 15 -45.98 -28.53 -57.50
CA GLN A 15 -47.06 -27.50 -57.56
C GLN A 15 -46.63 -26.01 -57.42
N LEU A 16 -47.09 -25.23 -58.41
CA LEU A 16 -47.54 -23.81 -58.47
C LEU A 16 -46.65 -22.62 -58.05
N ALA A 17 -46.35 -21.80 -59.06
CA ALA A 17 -46.01 -20.38 -58.96
C ALA A 17 -47.27 -19.52 -58.79
N ALA A 18 -47.25 -18.58 -57.84
CA ALA A 18 -48.21 -17.48 -57.75
C ALA A 18 -47.51 -16.17 -58.15
N ALA A 19 -48.02 -15.51 -59.19
CA ALA A 19 -47.60 -14.18 -59.59
C ALA A 19 -48.16 -13.14 -58.59
N VAL A 20 -47.29 -12.34 -57.97
CA VAL A 20 -47.66 -11.18 -57.16
C VAL A 20 -47.58 -9.93 -58.04
N PRO A 21 -48.59 -9.05 -58.08
CA PRO A 21 -48.53 -7.83 -58.88
C PRO A 21 -47.62 -6.80 -58.20
N THR A 22 -46.64 -6.26 -58.93
CA THR A 22 -45.78 -5.17 -58.46
C THR A 22 -46.56 -3.85 -58.42
N GLN A 23 -46.89 -3.35 -57.24
CA GLN A 23 -47.29 -1.95 -57.07
C GLN A 23 -46.09 -1.02 -57.30
N PRO A 24 -46.27 0.17 -57.89
CA PRO A 24 -45.18 1.15 -58.00
C PRO A 24 -44.78 1.65 -56.61
N LEU A 25 -43.46 1.71 -56.37
CA LEU A 25 -42.85 2.16 -55.12
C LEU A 25 -43.32 3.58 -54.73
N SER A 26 -43.51 3.82 -53.44
CA SER A 26 -43.91 5.13 -52.94
C SER A 26 -42.79 6.16 -53.14
N ALA A 27 -43.12 7.46 -53.15
CA ALA A 27 -42.12 8.53 -53.26
C ALA A 27 -41.06 8.46 -52.14
N ALA A 28 -41.42 7.94 -50.96
CA ALA A 28 -40.49 7.73 -49.85
C ALA A 28 -39.48 6.60 -50.14
N ASP A 29 -39.91 5.51 -50.79
CA ASP A 29 -39.02 4.42 -51.17
C ASP A 29 -38.07 4.83 -52.29
N GLN A 30 -38.55 5.65 -53.23
CA GLN A 30 -37.70 6.24 -54.27
C GLN A 30 -36.67 7.21 -53.69
N LEU A 31 -37.06 8.02 -52.69
CA LEU A 31 -36.13 8.91 -51.99
C LEU A 31 -35.08 8.12 -51.20
N SER A 32 -35.48 7.03 -50.54
CA SER A 32 -34.59 6.12 -49.82
C SER A 32 -33.57 5.45 -50.76
N GLN A 33 -34.02 5.00 -51.94
CA GLN A 33 -33.12 4.43 -52.96
C GLN A 33 -32.14 5.46 -53.54
N LEU A 34 -32.55 6.73 -53.66
CA LEU A 34 -31.66 7.81 -54.14
C LEU A 34 -30.64 8.23 -53.09
N LEU A 35 -31.04 8.29 -51.82
CA LEU A 35 -30.20 8.80 -50.74
C LEU A 35 -29.32 7.72 -50.10
N GLY A 36 -29.71 6.44 -50.15
CA GLY A 36 -28.96 5.32 -49.58
C GLY A 36 -27.49 5.28 -50.01
N PRO A 37 -27.17 5.25 -51.32
CA PRO A 37 -25.79 5.20 -51.80
C PRO A 37 -24.96 6.43 -51.41
N VAL A 38 -25.60 7.59 -51.29
CA VAL A 38 -24.95 8.85 -50.88
C VAL A 38 -24.61 8.83 -49.40
N VAL A 39 -25.54 8.34 -48.56
CA VAL A 39 -25.34 8.17 -47.12
C VAL A 39 -24.26 7.11 -46.86
N GLU A 40 -24.30 5.96 -47.54
CA GLU A 40 -23.29 4.91 -47.43
C GLU A 40 -21.89 5.42 -47.83
N SER A 41 -21.81 6.18 -48.92
CA SER A 41 -20.54 6.78 -49.36
C SER A 41 -20.01 7.82 -48.37
N ALA A 42 -20.89 8.63 -47.76
CA ALA A 42 -20.51 9.61 -46.75
C ALA A 42 -20.03 8.93 -45.46
N VAL A 43 -20.71 7.87 -45.02
CA VAL A 43 -20.32 7.06 -43.87
C VAL A 43 -19.01 6.33 -44.13
N ALA A 44 -18.81 5.76 -45.31
CA ALA A 44 -17.55 5.10 -45.68
C ALA A 44 -16.36 6.05 -45.70
N ARG A 45 -16.55 7.29 -46.20
CA ARG A 45 -15.52 8.35 -46.17
C ARG A 45 -15.20 8.82 -44.76
N ALA A 46 -16.24 9.05 -43.95
CA ALA A 46 -16.03 9.37 -42.55
C ALA A 46 -15.21 8.27 -41.87
N LEU A 47 -15.59 7.00 -42.02
CA LEU A 47 -14.86 5.87 -41.45
C LEU A 47 -13.43 5.72 -41.99
N SER A 48 -13.16 6.08 -43.25
CA SER A 48 -11.79 6.09 -43.78
C SER A 48 -10.92 7.19 -43.18
N ASP A 49 -11.51 8.34 -42.86
CA ASP A 49 -10.78 9.49 -42.33
C ASP A 49 -10.35 9.29 -40.87
N TRP A 50 -11.18 8.60 -40.06
CA TRP A 50 -10.86 8.32 -38.65
C TRP A 50 -9.93 7.11 -38.44
N ARG A 51 -9.90 6.16 -39.40
CA ARG A 51 -9.14 4.91 -39.28
C ARG A 51 -7.64 5.11 -39.01
N PRO A 52 -6.91 5.99 -39.73
CA PRO A 52 -5.47 6.17 -39.51
C PRO A 52 -5.13 6.71 -38.11
N ALA A 53 -5.93 7.65 -37.59
CA ALA A 53 -5.73 8.21 -36.26
C ALA A 53 -5.95 7.16 -35.17
N LEU A 54 -7.04 6.39 -35.27
CA LEU A 54 -7.35 5.29 -34.37
C LEU A 54 -6.26 4.21 -34.34
N LEU A 55 -5.73 3.83 -35.51
CA LEU A 55 -4.63 2.86 -35.61
C LEU A 55 -3.34 3.40 -34.98
N THR A 56 -3.07 4.70 -35.12
CA THR A 56 -1.90 5.34 -34.51
C THR A 56 -2.01 5.36 -32.99
N ASP A 57 -3.17 5.71 -32.45
CA ASP A 57 -3.41 5.73 -31.00
C ASP A 57 -3.38 4.33 -30.40
N LEU A 58 -3.95 3.33 -31.10
CA LEU A 58 -3.84 1.91 -30.72
C LEU A 58 -2.38 1.46 -30.67
N GLY A 59 -1.57 1.80 -31.69
CA GLY A 59 -0.15 1.47 -31.71
C GLY A 59 0.63 2.14 -30.56
N ARG A 60 0.31 3.39 -30.22
CA ARG A 60 0.89 4.08 -29.06
C ARG A 60 0.51 3.41 -27.75
N LEU A 61 -0.76 3.00 -27.60
CA LEU A 61 -1.21 2.29 -26.40
C LEU A 61 -0.57 0.91 -26.27
N GLN A 62 -0.43 0.17 -27.37
CA GLN A 62 0.28 -1.11 -27.40
C GLN A 62 1.75 -0.95 -27.00
N ALA A 63 2.47 0.02 -27.59
CA ALA A 63 3.87 0.28 -27.21
C ALA A 63 4.01 0.69 -25.72
N ARG A 64 3.04 1.43 -25.18
CA ARG A 64 3.02 1.78 -23.75
C ARG A 64 2.73 0.56 -22.87
N LEU A 65 1.86 -0.34 -23.30
CA LEU A 65 1.56 -1.60 -22.61
C LEU A 65 2.80 -2.50 -22.59
N GLU A 66 3.43 -2.73 -23.74
CA GLU A 66 4.68 -3.51 -23.85
C GLU A 66 5.82 -2.90 -23.01
N ALA A 67 5.93 -1.57 -22.97
CA ALA A 67 6.89 -0.89 -22.10
C ALA A 67 6.56 -1.06 -20.61
N LEU A 68 5.27 -1.16 -20.24
CA LEU A 68 4.83 -1.43 -18.87
C LEU A 68 5.12 -2.89 -18.47
N GLU A 69 4.84 -3.83 -19.37
CA GLU A 69 5.12 -5.26 -19.21
C GLU A 69 6.63 -5.51 -19.08
N SER A 70 7.45 -4.90 -19.95
CA SER A 70 8.92 -4.97 -19.86
C SER A 70 9.48 -4.42 -18.54
N ARG A 71 8.81 -3.41 -17.95
CA ARG A 71 9.16 -2.90 -16.63
C ARG A 71 8.77 -3.88 -15.54
N LEU A 72 7.57 -4.45 -15.61
CA LEU A 72 7.11 -5.49 -14.71
C LEU A 72 8.02 -6.72 -14.73
N ASP A 73 8.48 -7.16 -15.91
CA ASP A 73 9.37 -8.31 -16.08
C ASP A 73 10.79 -8.04 -15.59
N ARG A 74 11.31 -6.82 -15.76
CA ARG A 74 12.60 -6.43 -15.15
C ARG A 74 12.51 -6.40 -13.62
N ASP A 75 11.40 -5.92 -13.08
CA ASP A 75 11.14 -5.97 -11.65
C ASP A 75 10.94 -7.44 -11.17
N GLY A 76 10.33 -8.29 -12.00
CA GLY A 76 10.10 -9.72 -11.76
C GLY A 76 11.37 -10.59 -11.84
N ALA A 77 12.29 -10.31 -12.75
CA ALA A 77 13.59 -10.99 -12.83
C ALA A 77 14.49 -10.65 -11.62
N GLY A 78 14.34 -9.44 -11.08
CA GLY A 78 14.91 -9.06 -9.78
C GLY A 78 14.16 -9.65 -8.58
N ALA A 79 12.92 -10.12 -8.75
CA ALA A 79 12.11 -10.74 -7.70
C ALA A 79 12.49 -12.22 -7.46
N ALA A 80 12.96 -12.94 -8.50
CA ALA A 80 13.35 -14.35 -8.37
C ALA A 80 14.61 -14.56 -7.50
N VAL A 81 15.54 -13.60 -7.44
CA VAL A 81 16.70 -13.63 -6.53
C VAL A 81 16.36 -13.07 -5.13
N ARG A 82 15.27 -12.30 -4.99
CA ARG A 82 14.76 -11.71 -3.72
C ARG A 82 13.84 -12.64 -2.90
N ALA A 83 13.58 -13.87 -3.37
CA ALA A 83 12.52 -14.74 -2.87
C ALA A 83 12.69 -15.30 -1.42
N CYS A 84 13.77 -14.97 -0.70
CA CYS A 84 14.04 -15.54 0.64
C CYS A 84 14.09 -14.52 1.79
N ALA A 85 14.06 -13.21 1.53
CA ALA A 85 14.10 -12.24 2.62
C ALA A 85 12.83 -12.34 3.50
N ARG A 86 13.01 -12.28 4.82
CA ARG A 86 11.92 -12.34 5.80
C ARG A 86 11.59 -10.97 6.39
N SER A 87 12.39 -9.95 6.08
CA SER A 87 12.27 -8.59 6.61
C SER A 87 12.99 -7.58 5.73
N CYS A 88 12.74 -6.29 5.99
CA CYS A 88 13.46 -5.20 5.33
C CYS A 88 14.97 -5.28 5.59
N LEU A 89 15.40 -5.62 6.80
CA LEU A 89 16.83 -5.71 7.11
C LEU A 89 17.51 -6.81 6.30
N GLN A 90 16.93 -8.02 6.27
CA GLN A 90 17.49 -9.14 5.52
C GLN A 90 17.54 -8.83 4.03
N LEU A 91 16.53 -8.14 3.49
CA LEU A 91 16.54 -7.71 2.09
C LEU A 91 17.67 -6.71 1.81
N ARG A 92 17.91 -5.74 2.72
CA ARG A 92 19.04 -4.80 2.60
C ARG A 92 20.37 -5.56 2.56
N ASP A 93 20.55 -6.52 3.46
CA ASP A 93 21.81 -7.22 3.67
C ASP A 93 22.12 -8.24 2.57
N GLN A 94 21.12 -8.66 1.79
CA GLN A 94 21.32 -9.40 0.54
C GLN A 94 21.95 -8.55 -0.59
N GLY A 95 22.00 -7.22 -0.44
CA GLY A 95 22.57 -6.31 -1.42
C GLY A 95 21.58 -5.85 -2.50
N GLY A 96 22.10 -5.35 -3.63
CA GLY A 96 21.25 -4.94 -4.78
C GLY A 96 20.53 -3.59 -4.64
N HIS A 97 20.85 -2.80 -3.62
CA HIS A 97 20.32 -1.44 -3.39
C HIS A 97 18.78 -1.35 -3.50
N PRO A 98 18.05 -2.10 -2.65
CA PRO A 98 16.59 -2.05 -2.65
C PRO A 98 16.10 -0.62 -2.37
N GLN A 99 15.01 -0.25 -3.04
CA GLN A 99 14.40 1.08 -2.93
C GLN A 99 13.36 1.11 -1.82
N ASP A 100 13.12 2.27 -1.22
CA ASP A 100 12.02 2.46 -0.27
C ASP A 100 10.69 2.03 -0.92
N GLY A 101 9.83 1.31 -0.20
CA GLY A 101 8.59 0.82 -0.78
C GLY A 101 7.90 -0.27 0.02
N VAL A 102 6.82 -0.80 -0.54
CA VAL A 102 6.04 -1.89 0.07
C VAL A 102 6.51 -3.22 -0.47
N TYR A 103 6.77 -4.17 0.42
CA TYR A 103 7.33 -5.48 0.12
C TYR A 103 6.52 -6.61 0.76
N TRP A 104 6.51 -7.75 0.09
CA TRP A 104 6.03 -9.02 0.63
C TRP A 104 7.22 -9.88 1.01
N PHE A 105 7.19 -10.44 2.22
CA PHE A 105 8.26 -11.26 2.74
C PHE A 105 7.78 -12.66 3.12
N THR A 106 8.67 -13.63 2.99
CA THR A 106 8.37 -15.02 3.33
C THR A 106 8.11 -15.16 4.83
N GLY A 107 6.95 -15.71 5.19
CA GLY A 107 6.53 -15.89 6.58
C GLY A 107 5.86 -14.66 7.22
N MET A 108 5.73 -13.54 6.50
CA MET A 108 4.91 -12.40 6.92
C MET A 108 3.51 -12.51 6.32
N PRO A 109 2.43 -12.43 7.12
CA PRO A 109 1.07 -12.56 6.61
C PRO A 109 0.54 -11.28 5.93
N VAL A 110 1.29 -10.17 6.03
CA VAL A 110 0.93 -8.84 5.57
C VAL A 110 2.12 -8.19 4.86
N PRO A 111 1.89 -7.30 3.88
CA PRO A 111 2.95 -6.51 3.29
C PRO A 111 3.48 -5.49 4.30
N VAL A 112 4.74 -5.11 4.16
CA VAL A 112 5.38 -4.12 5.04
C VAL A 112 6.02 -3.01 4.23
N LEU A 113 6.07 -1.81 4.78
CA LEU A 113 6.80 -0.70 4.17
C LEU A 113 8.24 -0.67 4.70
N CYS A 114 9.19 -0.76 3.77
CA CYS A 114 10.61 -0.69 4.04
C CYS A 114 11.17 0.69 3.74
N ASP A 115 12.01 1.20 4.64
CA ASP A 115 12.84 2.38 4.44
C ASP A 115 14.31 1.97 4.43
N PHE A 116 14.91 2.06 3.24
CA PHE A 116 16.31 1.76 2.96
C PHE A 116 17.17 3.03 2.90
N SER A 117 16.54 4.20 2.73
CA SER A 117 17.21 5.47 2.49
C SER A 117 17.67 6.17 3.78
N HIS A 118 17.03 5.91 4.92
CA HIS A 118 17.28 6.65 6.15
C HIS A 118 17.97 5.80 7.23
N ASP A 119 18.90 6.42 7.96
CA ASP A 119 19.54 5.88 9.17
C ASP A 119 20.12 4.45 9.01
N GLY A 120 20.77 4.21 7.86
CA GLY A 120 21.38 2.93 7.50
C GLY A 120 20.42 1.91 6.86
N GLY A 121 19.17 2.28 6.63
CA GLY A 121 18.19 1.45 5.95
C GLY A 121 17.80 0.18 6.70
N GLY A 122 16.97 -0.64 6.04
CA GLY A 122 16.48 -1.91 6.60
C GLY A 122 15.39 -1.73 7.66
N TRP A 123 14.73 -0.56 7.68
CA TRP A 123 13.69 -0.25 8.65
C TRP A 123 12.34 -0.76 8.16
N THR A 124 11.61 -1.44 9.05
CA THR A 124 10.24 -1.88 8.83
C THR A 124 9.28 -0.94 9.54
N LEU A 125 8.30 -0.38 8.82
CA LEU A 125 7.28 0.50 9.39
C LEU A 125 6.32 -0.32 10.27
N LEU A 126 6.12 0.10 11.51
CA LEU A 126 5.19 -0.53 12.45
C LEU A 126 3.90 0.26 12.63
N LEU A 127 3.97 1.59 12.56
CA LEU A 127 2.84 2.47 12.80
C LEU A 127 3.01 3.77 12.00
N THR A 128 1.89 4.22 11.42
CA THR A 128 1.67 5.60 11.00
C THR A 128 0.42 6.11 11.68
N ALA A 129 0.53 7.18 12.46
CA ALA A 129 -0.61 7.86 13.07
C ALA A 129 -0.68 9.30 12.54
N THR A 130 -1.56 9.52 11.55
CA THR A 130 -1.78 10.83 10.93
C THR A 130 -2.93 11.59 11.57
N THR A 131 -3.88 10.90 12.22
CA THR A 131 -4.98 11.53 12.96
C THR A 131 -5.22 10.79 14.26
N ARG A 132 -5.96 11.40 15.20
CA ARG A 132 -6.41 10.73 16.44
C ARG A 132 -7.62 9.80 16.21
N ASP A 133 -8.21 9.84 15.02
CA ASP A 133 -9.46 9.14 14.77
C ASP A 133 -9.27 7.63 14.65
N GLY A 134 -10.14 6.92 15.37
CA GLY A 134 -10.27 5.47 15.31
C GLY A 134 -9.29 4.69 16.16
N TRP A 135 -8.29 5.31 16.79
CA TRP A 135 -7.30 4.60 17.60
C TRP A 135 -7.85 4.12 18.94
N ASP A 136 -7.43 2.92 19.32
CA ASP A 136 -7.63 2.24 20.60
C ASP A 136 -6.56 1.15 20.76
N VAL A 137 -6.60 0.43 21.89
CA VAL A 137 -5.63 -0.65 22.20
C VAL A 137 -5.67 -1.79 21.19
N LEU A 138 -6.80 -2.07 20.52
CA LEU A 138 -6.88 -3.16 19.55
C LEU A 138 -6.36 -2.71 18.18
N SER A 139 -6.75 -1.53 17.74
CA SER A 139 -6.39 -0.99 16.43
C SER A 139 -4.95 -0.51 16.35
N VAL A 140 -4.29 -0.22 17.48
CA VAL A 140 -2.83 0.01 17.49
C VAL A 140 -2.05 -1.30 17.27
N LEU A 141 -2.64 -2.46 17.58
CA LEU A 141 -2.03 -3.77 17.30
C LEU A 141 -2.07 -4.07 15.81
N GLY A 142 -3.20 -3.79 15.15
CA GLY A 142 -3.39 -3.99 13.71
C GLY A 142 -4.41 -3.02 13.13
N ARG A 143 -3.99 -2.25 12.12
CA ARG A 143 -4.86 -1.34 11.36
C ARG A 143 -4.36 -1.23 9.93
N SER A 144 -5.28 -1.38 8.97
CA SER A 144 -4.98 -1.22 7.54
C SER A 144 -3.78 -2.08 7.13
N GLU A 145 -3.62 -3.27 7.72
CA GLU A 145 -2.37 -4.03 7.69
C GLU A 145 -1.92 -4.40 6.27
N ARG A 146 -2.87 -4.51 5.34
CA ARG A 146 -2.62 -4.78 3.91
C ARG A 146 -2.30 -3.54 3.07
N SER A 147 -2.34 -2.36 3.66
CA SER A 147 -2.10 -1.08 3.00
C SER A 147 -1.12 -0.20 3.79
N PRO A 148 0.17 -0.61 3.93
CA PRO A 148 1.19 0.21 4.55
C PRO A 148 1.27 1.61 3.93
N SER A 149 1.33 2.65 4.78
CA SER A 149 1.28 4.03 4.32
C SER A 149 2.04 4.95 5.25
N LEU A 150 2.70 5.97 4.71
CA LEU A 150 3.29 7.07 5.48
C LEU A 150 2.33 8.25 5.70
N THR A 151 1.17 8.24 5.04
CA THR A 151 0.22 9.36 5.00
C THR A 151 -1.17 9.00 5.50
N HIS A 152 -1.44 7.73 5.77
CA HIS A 152 -2.70 7.23 6.30
C HIS A 152 -2.47 6.39 7.54
N ASN A 153 -3.46 6.34 8.44
CA ASN A 153 -3.38 5.53 9.65
C ASN A 153 -3.14 4.05 9.31
N TYR A 154 -2.05 3.51 9.85
CA TYR A 154 -1.56 2.14 9.60
C TYR A 154 -0.90 1.62 10.87
N ALA A 155 -1.09 0.34 11.18
CA ALA A 155 -0.38 -0.33 12.27
C ALA A 155 -0.23 -1.82 12.00
N ILE A 156 0.92 -2.38 12.35
CA ILE A 156 1.21 -3.83 12.39
C ILE A 156 1.99 -4.19 13.67
N LEU A 157 1.73 -3.47 14.76
CA LEU A 157 2.50 -3.60 16.00
C LEU A 157 2.46 -5.04 16.56
N GLN A 158 1.37 -5.78 16.33
CA GLN A 158 1.23 -7.19 16.69
C GLN A 158 2.33 -8.09 16.10
N HIS A 159 2.91 -7.70 14.96
CA HIS A 159 3.97 -8.44 14.27
C HIS A 159 5.38 -7.97 14.66
N ALA A 160 5.51 -6.88 15.42
CA ALA A 160 6.79 -6.24 15.69
C ALA A 160 7.77 -7.16 16.43
N ASN A 161 7.31 -7.92 17.43
CA ASN A 161 8.16 -8.88 18.15
C ASN A 161 8.62 -10.02 17.23
N THR A 162 7.75 -10.52 16.35
CA THR A 162 8.11 -11.56 15.37
C THR A 162 9.20 -11.06 14.42
N ILE A 163 9.10 -9.83 13.92
CA ILE A 163 10.12 -9.22 13.06
C ILE A 163 11.42 -9.03 13.85
N ARG A 164 11.35 -8.47 15.07
CA ARG A 164 12.50 -8.32 15.97
C ARG A 164 13.22 -9.64 16.18
N ASP A 165 12.46 -10.74 16.33
CA ASP A 165 13.03 -12.05 16.61
C ASP A 165 13.73 -12.71 15.41
N LEU A 166 13.66 -12.11 14.22
CA LEU A 166 14.45 -12.52 13.06
C LEU A 166 15.94 -12.12 13.17
N GLY A 167 16.26 -11.13 14.01
CA GLY A 167 17.64 -10.69 14.24
C GLY A 167 18.36 -11.56 15.28
N ASN A 168 19.67 -11.71 15.16
CA ASN A 168 20.49 -12.52 16.07
C ASN A 168 21.26 -11.67 17.10
N GLY A 169 21.20 -10.34 16.99
CA GLY A 169 21.86 -9.40 17.90
C GLY A 169 21.28 -9.36 19.31
N THR A 170 22.04 -8.83 20.27
CA THR A 170 21.60 -8.64 21.69
C THR A 170 20.70 -7.42 21.90
N ARG A 171 20.59 -6.58 20.87
CA ARG A 171 19.78 -5.36 20.84
C ARG A 171 19.15 -5.20 19.45
N PHE A 172 18.01 -4.53 19.41
CA PHE A 172 17.37 -4.08 18.18
C PHE A 172 17.27 -2.55 18.17
N GLY A 173 17.04 -1.98 16.99
CA GLY A 173 16.79 -0.57 16.79
C GLY A 173 15.31 -0.25 16.66
N TYR A 174 14.90 0.88 17.21
CA TYR A 174 13.61 1.49 16.88
C TYR A 174 13.80 2.97 16.56
N ARG A 175 12.97 3.49 15.67
CA ARG A 175 12.99 4.89 15.27
C ARG A 175 11.60 5.49 15.41
N ILE A 176 11.54 6.67 16.01
CA ILE A 176 10.31 7.46 16.11
C ILE A 176 10.55 8.78 15.39
N GLU A 177 9.64 9.11 14.50
CA GLU A 177 9.58 10.40 13.83
C GLU A 177 8.21 11.01 14.12
N ALA A 178 8.19 12.25 14.60
CA ALA A 178 6.97 13.01 14.79
C ALA A 178 6.96 14.19 13.82
N GLN A 179 5.77 14.71 13.53
CA GLN A 179 5.53 15.76 12.54
C GLN A 179 6.06 15.40 11.16
N ALA A 180 5.98 14.12 10.78
CA ALA A 180 6.55 13.61 9.53
C ALA A 180 5.96 14.25 8.26
N GLN A 181 4.77 14.86 8.36
CA GLN A 181 4.18 15.67 7.30
C GLN A 181 5.00 16.93 6.95
N THR A 182 5.91 17.36 7.84
CA THR A 182 6.83 18.48 7.63
C THR A 182 8.22 18.04 7.14
N GLY A 183 8.45 16.73 7.05
CA GLY A 183 9.73 16.13 6.67
C GLY A 183 10.08 14.91 7.53
N ARG A 184 10.94 14.04 7.00
CA ARG A 184 11.46 12.87 7.73
C ARG A 184 12.48 13.27 8.79
N ARG A 185 12.69 12.40 9.79
CA ARG A 185 13.64 12.57 10.91
C ARG A 185 13.40 13.86 11.70
N ARG A 186 12.16 14.04 12.17
CA ARG A 186 11.75 15.18 12.99
C ARG A 186 11.29 14.75 14.37
N TRP A 187 11.55 15.61 15.36
CA TRP A 187 11.04 15.56 16.74
C TRP A 187 11.02 14.16 17.37
N GLY A 188 12.15 13.47 17.34
CA GLY A 188 12.22 12.07 17.72
C GLY A 188 13.65 11.57 17.72
N GLY A 189 13.87 10.34 17.27
CA GLY A 189 15.22 9.79 17.25
C GLY A 189 15.29 8.33 16.84
N VAL A 190 16.50 7.81 16.95
CA VAL A 190 16.83 6.38 16.83
C VAL A 190 17.37 5.92 18.17
N TRP A 191 16.85 4.79 18.65
CA TRP A 191 17.24 4.16 19.89
C TRP A 191 17.60 2.70 19.68
N PHE A 192 18.43 2.18 20.58
CA PHE A 192 18.62 0.75 20.77
C PHE A 192 17.93 0.30 22.07
N ALA A 193 17.32 -0.87 22.02
CA ALA A 193 16.70 -1.54 23.16
C ALA A 193 17.26 -2.97 23.33
N PRO A 194 17.32 -3.50 24.56
CA PRO A 194 17.64 -4.90 24.80
C PRO A 194 16.70 -5.84 24.02
N ARG A 195 17.23 -6.94 23.47
CA ARG A 195 16.43 -7.91 22.70
C ARG A 195 15.24 -8.50 23.49
N SER A 196 15.37 -8.57 24.82
CA SER A 196 14.30 -9.05 25.70
C SER A 196 13.09 -8.11 25.78
N TYR A 197 13.19 -6.86 25.32
CA TYR A 197 12.10 -5.90 25.35
C TYR A 197 11.08 -6.16 24.25
N SER A 198 9.81 -5.99 24.57
CA SER A 198 8.63 -6.22 23.73
C SER A 198 8.01 -4.91 23.25
N PHE A 199 7.58 -4.87 21.99
CA PHE A 199 6.73 -3.79 21.45
C PHE A 199 5.30 -3.82 21.98
N LEU A 200 4.90 -4.93 22.61
CA LEU A 200 3.58 -5.16 23.17
C LEU A 200 3.58 -5.11 24.70
N HIS A 201 4.62 -4.54 25.31
CA HIS A 201 4.69 -4.42 26.75
C HIS A 201 3.60 -3.46 27.27
N GLU A 202 2.90 -3.84 28.34
CA GLU A 202 1.74 -3.09 28.84
C GLU A 202 2.06 -2.20 30.06
N THR A 203 3.33 -2.09 30.42
CA THR A 203 3.78 -1.25 31.53
C THR A 203 4.99 -0.39 31.14
N PRO A 204 5.28 0.73 31.84
CA PRO A 204 6.35 1.66 31.48
C PRO A 204 7.77 1.16 31.85
N GLY A 205 7.96 -0.12 32.17
CA GLY A 205 9.19 -0.67 32.76
C GLY A 205 10.40 -0.78 31.83
N GLN A 206 10.21 -0.68 30.51
CA GLN A 206 11.26 -0.89 29.51
C GLN A 206 12.17 0.34 29.31
N THR A 207 12.99 0.64 30.32
CA THR A 207 13.71 1.91 30.49
C THR A 207 15.18 1.92 30.06
N GLU A 208 15.81 0.75 29.93
CA GLU A 208 17.24 0.61 29.57
C GLU A 208 17.50 0.78 28.06
N VAL A 209 16.92 1.83 27.48
CA VAL A 209 17.10 2.22 26.08
C VAL A 209 18.27 3.20 25.94
N SER A 210 18.99 3.08 24.84
CA SER A 210 20.13 3.95 24.50
C SER A 210 19.79 4.79 23.27
N ILE A 211 19.83 6.11 23.39
CA ILE A 211 19.63 6.98 22.22
C ILE A 211 20.90 7.02 21.36
N VAL A 212 20.74 6.75 20.08
CA VAL A 212 21.83 6.70 19.08
C VAL A 212 21.85 7.98 18.26
N ARG A 213 20.66 8.52 17.98
CA ARG A 213 20.50 9.75 17.21
C ARG A 213 19.28 10.51 17.68
N LYS A 214 19.45 11.81 17.89
CA LYS A 214 18.34 12.74 18.13
C LYS A 214 17.92 13.39 16.82
N PHE A 215 16.62 13.54 16.65
CA PHE A 215 16.01 14.35 15.61
C PHE A 215 15.45 15.63 16.25
N ASP A 216 15.87 16.79 15.73
CA ASP A 216 15.67 18.10 16.35
C ASP A 216 16.25 18.22 17.78
N LYS A 217 16.02 19.37 18.41
CA LYS A 217 16.53 19.69 19.74
C LYS A 217 15.49 19.38 20.81
N TRP A 218 15.72 18.31 21.57
CA TRP A 218 14.91 17.94 22.73
C TRP A 218 15.73 17.18 23.79
N ALA A 219 15.19 17.10 25.00
CA ALA A 219 15.72 16.34 26.12
C ALA A 219 14.63 15.46 26.74
N TYR A 220 15.04 14.37 27.40
CA TYR A 220 14.09 13.55 28.14
C TYR A 220 13.48 14.36 29.28
N LYS A 221 12.14 14.31 29.42
CA LYS A 221 11.39 14.99 30.48
C LYS A 221 9.96 14.48 30.55
N ASP A 222 9.31 14.68 31.69
CA ASP A 222 7.90 14.31 31.93
C ASP A 222 6.91 15.01 30.98
N SER A 223 7.28 16.21 30.50
CA SER A 223 6.52 16.96 29.50
C SER A 223 6.99 16.71 28.06
N GLY A 224 7.57 15.54 27.80
CA GLY A 224 8.15 15.19 26.50
C GLY A 224 8.33 13.69 26.32
N ILE A 225 9.27 13.33 25.46
CA ILE A 225 9.72 11.94 25.33
C ILE A 225 10.39 11.57 26.65
N GLU A 226 10.01 10.45 27.26
CA GLU A 226 10.71 9.89 28.40
C GLU A 226 11.63 8.73 27.98
N LYS A 227 12.66 8.42 28.79
CA LYS A 227 13.69 7.43 28.46
C LYS A 227 13.17 6.00 28.65
N ARG A 228 12.36 5.53 27.70
CA ARG A 228 11.86 4.16 27.60
C ARG A 228 11.39 3.83 26.20
N MET A 229 11.17 2.55 25.94
CA MET A 229 10.39 2.15 24.78
C MET A 229 8.93 2.61 24.89
N PRO A 230 8.28 2.94 23.76
CA PRO A 230 6.83 3.03 23.72
C PRO A 230 6.18 1.75 24.25
N TRP A 231 5.15 1.90 25.07
CA TRP A 231 4.42 0.80 25.69
C TRP A 231 2.90 1.02 25.55
N LEU A 232 2.14 -0.08 25.59
CA LEU A 232 0.69 -0.09 25.44
C LEU A 232 0.01 0.25 26.76
N ASN A 233 -0.76 1.32 26.79
CA ASN A 233 -1.56 1.64 27.96
C ASN A 233 -2.92 0.95 27.89
N THR A 234 -3.07 -0.16 28.60
CA THR A 234 -4.30 -0.96 28.67
C THR A 234 -5.20 -0.60 29.86
N GLY A 235 -4.82 0.41 30.66
CA GLY A 235 -5.47 0.81 31.93
C GLY A 235 -6.90 1.37 31.85
N GLY A 236 -7.52 1.39 30.67
CA GLY A 236 -8.98 1.43 30.51
C GLY A 236 -9.69 2.79 30.62
N THR A 237 -9.03 3.87 31.01
CA THR A 237 -9.69 5.20 31.16
C THR A 237 -9.03 6.35 30.40
N ASP A 238 -7.93 6.09 29.70
CA ASP A 238 -6.98 7.15 29.39
C ASP A 238 -6.92 7.48 27.91
N HIS A 239 -6.41 8.68 27.68
CA HIS A 239 -6.31 9.21 26.34
C HIS A 239 -5.10 8.67 25.57
N ALA A 240 -4.02 8.26 26.24
CA ALA A 240 -2.83 7.70 25.59
C ALA A 240 -2.95 6.18 25.40
N VAL A 241 -2.70 5.71 24.18
CA VAL A 241 -2.75 4.29 23.79
C VAL A 241 -1.36 3.70 23.67
N LEU A 242 -0.48 4.38 22.94
CA LEU A 242 0.93 4.01 22.78
C LEU A 242 1.77 5.22 23.13
N THR A 243 2.56 5.10 24.19
CA THR A 243 3.22 6.26 24.78
C THR A 243 4.58 5.93 25.35
N THR A 244 5.43 6.95 25.45
CA THR A 244 6.66 6.88 26.24
C THR A 244 6.45 7.40 27.65
N SER A 245 5.32 8.02 28.01
CA SER A 245 5.06 8.58 29.35
C SER A 245 5.10 7.50 30.45
N LYS A 246 5.62 7.85 31.64
CA LYS A 246 5.61 6.98 32.83
C LYS A 246 4.24 6.95 33.46
N ASN A 247 3.59 8.11 33.42
CA ASN A 247 2.32 8.38 34.04
C ASN A 247 1.41 9.02 32.99
N PRO A 248 0.77 8.20 32.14
CA PRO A 248 -0.11 8.68 31.09
C PRO A 248 -1.42 9.29 31.63
N TRP A 249 -1.66 9.24 32.94
CA TRP A 249 -2.85 9.80 33.60
C TRP A 249 -2.74 11.30 33.88
N SER A 250 -1.58 11.75 34.38
CA SER A 250 -1.38 13.15 34.78
C SER A 250 -0.51 13.96 33.81
N GLY A 251 0.19 13.29 32.89
CA GLY A 251 1.22 13.88 32.04
C GLY A 251 1.51 13.03 30.79
N TRP A 252 0.48 12.83 29.97
CA TRP A 252 0.48 12.09 28.70
C TRP A 252 1.30 12.70 27.55
N TRP A 253 2.41 13.40 27.84
CA TRP A 253 3.38 13.81 26.84
C TRP A 253 4.19 12.62 26.31
N GLY A 254 4.93 12.80 25.23
CA GLY A 254 5.67 11.72 24.59
C GLY A 254 4.76 10.61 24.07
N THR A 255 3.50 10.94 23.76
CA THR A 255 2.49 9.98 23.30
C THR A 255 2.48 9.90 21.78
N LEU A 256 2.58 8.68 21.25
CA LEU A 256 2.56 8.43 19.81
C LEU A 256 1.11 8.38 19.32
N VAL A 257 0.25 7.67 20.05
CA VAL A 257 -1.14 7.43 19.68
C VAL A 257 -2.04 7.74 20.87
N THR A 258 -3.11 8.50 20.60
CA THR A 258 -4.19 8.77 21.56
C THR A 258 -5.53 8.32 21.00
N VAL A 259 -6.44 7.85 21.87
CA VAL A 259 -7.86 7.73 21.53
C VAL A 259 -8.45 9.12 21.26
N LYS A 260 -9.46 9.19 20.38
CA LYS A 260 -10.21 10.44 20.16
C LYS A 260 -10.96 10.82 21.43
N THR A 261 -10.65 11.99 21.96
CA THR A 261 -11.22 12.54 23.19
C THR A 261 -11.59 14.01 22.99
N ASN A 262 -12.33 14.60 23.95
CA ASN A 262 -12.68 16.04 23.96
C ASN A 262 -11.48 16.96 24.28
N SER A 263 -10.26 16.53 23.98
CA SER A 263 -9.04 17.30 24.16
C SER A 263 -8.88 18.38 23.07
N GLU A 264 -8.33 19.53 23.45
CA GLU A 264 -7.97 20.64 22.54
C GLU A 264 -6.82 20.31 21.56
N PHE A 265 -5.98 19.31 21.88
CA PHE A 265 -4.90 18.91 20.99
C PHE A 265 -5.43 18.26 19.71
N GLN A 266 -4.94 18.65 18.53
CA GLN A 266 -5.37 18.04 17.26
C GLN A 266 -4.71 16.67 16.99
N HIS A 267 -3.48 16.50 17.48
CA HIS A 267 -2.72 15.24 17.52
C HIS A 267 -2.32 14.91 18.97
N SER A 268 -1.62 13.80 19.19
CA SER A 268 -1.13 13.41 20.52
C SER A 268 -0.23 14.50 21.13
N PRO A 269 -0.31 14.78 22.44
CA PRO A 269 0.67 15.62 23.12
C PRO A 269 2.07 15.01 23.02
N TRP A 270 3.03 15.80 22.56
CA TRP A 270 4.35 15.28 22.22
C TRP A 270 5.48 15.85 23.09
N ILE A 271 5.97 17.07 22.84
CA ILE A 271 7.05 17.68 23.61
C ILE A 271 6.74 19.15 23.90
N HIS A 272 6.58 19.53 25.17
CA HIS A 272 6.31 20.92 25.56
C HIS A 272 7.58 21.66 26.02
N PRO A 273 7.88 22.87 25.52
CA PRO A 273 7.10 23.66 24.55
C PRO A 273 7.51 23.43 23.09
N GLU A 274 8.55 22.65 22.81
CA GLU A 274 9.28 22.66 21.54
C GLU A 274 8.47 22.10 20.36
N ALA A 275 7.65 21.07 20.62
CA ALA A 275 6.79 20.42 19.64
C ALA A 275 5.53 19.88 20.34
N VAL A 276 4.63 20.80 20.71
CA VAL A 276 3.48 20.51 21.58
C VAL A 276 2.59 19.37 21.04
N GLN A 277 2.48 19.24 19.72
CA GLN A 277 1.72 18.19 19.07
C GLN A 277 2.61 17.25 18.25
N SER A 278 2.25 15.97 18.25
CA SER A 278 3.00 14.93 17.54
C SER A 278 2.91 15.06 16.02
N GLY A 279 1.87 15.69 15.47
CA GLY A 279 1.58 15.60 14.03
C GLY A 279 1.45 14.15 13.55
N THR A 280 1.89 13.88 12.32
CA THR A 280 2.06 12.51 11.83
C THR A 280 3.22 11.85 12.54
N VAL A 281 2.93 10.75 13.23
CA VAL A 281 3.94 9.89 13.88
C VAL A 281 4.23 8.69 12.99
N LEU A 282 5.51 8.40 12.80
CA LEU A 282 6.01 7.16 12.19
C LEU A 282 6.83 6.40 13.23
N TYR A 283 6.51 5.13 13.43
CA TYR A 283 7.26 4.25 14.32
C TYR A 283 7.82 3.08 13.53
N TRP A 284 9.12 2.84 13.68
CA TRP A 284 9.86 1.87 12.90
C TRP A 284 10.64 0.92 13.79
N LEU A 285 10.86 -0.29 13.28
CA LEU A 285 11.72 -1.32 13.86
C LEU A 285 12.82 -1.70 12.87
N ARG A 286 13.99 -2.00 13.41
CA ARG A 286 15.04 -2.75 12.75
C ARG A 286 15.57 -3.78 13.74
N GLU A 287 15.51 -5.04 13.38
CA GLU A 287 15.75 -6.17 14.27
C GLU A 287 17.19 -6.29 14.80
N GLU A 288 18.15 -5.55 14.23
CA GLU A 288 19.51 -5.48 14.75
C GLU A 288 19.99 -4.02 14.93
N ALA A 289 20.68 -3.82 16.06
CA ALA A 289 21.48 -2.64 16.35
C ALA A 289 22.89 -2.82 15.74
N PHE A 290 23.44 -1.76 15.17
CA PHE A 290 24.82 -1.72 14.66
C PHE A 290 25.77 -1.08 15.67
#